data_AF-A0A0J1D7Z6-F1
#
_entry.id   AF-A0A0J1D7Z6-F1
#
_cell.length_a   1.000
_cell.length_b   1.000
_cell.length_c   1.000
_cell.angle_alpha   90.00
_cell.angle_beta   90.00
_cell.angle_gamma   90.00
#
_symmetry.space_group_name_H-M   'P 1'
#
loop_
_entity.id
_entity.type
_entity.pdbx_description
1 polymer ?
#
loop_
_entity_poly.entity_id
_entity_poly.type
_entity_poly.pdbx_seq_one_letter_code
_entity_poly.pdbx_strand_id
1 'polypeptide(L)'
;MGVELQSAQHLVTALLNLAVAVLTGASMGRLWLGRELSDWSERRRGPALRIARAGAMAALAANLVVLWLESAAMAEVPFIEAGGAVFSMLTSTHLGFAWMIGMAGLIVATFAVFLDMDRSAAPPILTLISLAVFWYTRSMVSHAASDGDFSVRLVADWVHLGLISLWVGEVILAGVVTLKTSVNMNALDRRARAAYVESLSSSATIALTGIFITGAYAVWRSLGSLENVFGNPYGNTLIAKLLLVGVAAALGGYNRFLVMPPWLTLERSGNAAPAVLPERFRRILWVEALVLLVVVMLAAILASTSPPGAEM
;
A
#
# COMPACT_ATOMS: atom_id res chain seq x y z
N MET A 1 -0.96 4.18 30.79
CA MET A 1 -0.53 5.17 29.78
C MET A 1 0.21 4.53 28.61
N GLY A 2 1.21 3.67 28.83
CA GLY A 2 1.98 3.04 27.73
C GLY A 2 1.17 2.17 26.75
N VAL A 3 0.23 1.36 27.24
CA VAL A 3 -0.57 0.44 26.37
C VAL A 3 -1.52 1.18 25.42
N GLU A 4 -2.11 2.28 25.86
CA GLU A 4 -2.98 3.12 25.01
C GLU A 4 -2.17 3.84 23.93
N LEU A 5 -0.99 4.37 24.29
CA LEU A 5 -0.09 5.03 23.35
C LEU A 5 0.42 4.06 22.27
N GLN A 6 0.81 2.84 22.66
CA GLN A 6 1.26 1.80 21.74
C GLN A 6 0.15 1.35 20.79
N SER A 7 -1.07 1.16 21.31
CA SER A 7 -2.23 0.81 20.48
C SER A 7 -2.56 1.92 19.47
N ALA A 8 -2.46 3.18 19.88
CA ALA A 8 -2.62 4.33 18.99
C ALA A 8 -1.53 4.37 17.91
N GLN A 9 -0.27 4.12 18.27
CA GLN A 9 0.84 4.02 17.30
C GLN A 9 0.59 2.96 16.23
N HIS A 10 0.18 1.75 16.63
CA HIS A 10 -0.13 0.68 15.67
C HIS A 10 -1.26 1.09 14.72
N LEU A 11 -2.34 1.65 15.26
CA LEU A 11 -3.50 2.06 14.47
C LEU A 11 -3.15 3.18 13.48
N VAL A 12 -2.43 4.21 13.92
CA VAL A 12 -2.05 5.35 13.07
C VAL A 12 -1.02 4.91 12.02
N THR A 13 -0.10 4.02 12.37
CA THR A 13 0.86 3.44 11.40
C THR A 13 0.15 2.59 10.36
N ALA A 14 -0.82 1.77 10.76
CA ALA A 14 -1.64 1.01 9.83
C ALA A 14 -2.45 1.94 8.91
N LEU A 15 -3.01 3.04 9.45
CA LEU A 15 -3.72 4.05 8.68
C LEU A 15 -2.80 4.75 7.67
N LEU A 16 -1.59 5.11 8.07
CA LEU A 16 -0.59 5.72 7.17
C LEU A 16 -0.24 4.76 6.03
N ASN A 17 0.08 3.50 6.34
CA ASN A 17 0.39 2.48 5.34
C ASN A 17 -0.78 2.27 4.37
N LEU A 18 -2.01 2.21 4.89
CA LEU A 18 -3.22 2.09 4.08
C LEU A 18 -3.45 3.31 3.20
N ALA A 19 -3.28 4.52 3.72
CA ALA A 19 -3.50 5.77 2.99
C ALA A 19 -2.51 5.91 1.83
N VAL A 20 -1.24 5.57 2.07
CA VAL A 20 -0.19 5.54 1.04
C VAL A 20 -0.46 4.46 -0.01
N ALA A 21 -0.89 3.26 0.41
CA ALA A 21 -1.30 2.22 -0.52
C ALA A 21 -2.47 2.67 -1.41
N VAL A 22 -3.53 3.24 -0.83
CA VAL A 22 -4.68 3.77 -1.57
C VAL A 22 -4.25 4.86 -2.56
N LEU A 23 -3.39 5.79 -2.17
CA LEU A 23 -2.83 6.81 -3.05
C LEU A 23 -2.02 6.21 -4.21
N THR A 24 -1.23 5.18 -3.93
CA THR A 24 -0.44 4.43 -4.93
C THR A 24 -1.35 3.77 -5.95
N GLY A 25 -2.30 2.96 -5.47
CA GLY A 25 -3.26 2.25 -6.32
C GLY A 25 -4.11 3.20 -7.14
N ALA A 26 -4.61 4.29 -6.55
CA ALA A 26 -5.36 5.33 -7.25
C ALA A 26 -4.53 6.01 -8.35
N SER A 27 -3.25 6.30 -8.09
CA SER A 27 -2.35 6.90 -9.08
C SER A 27 -2.04 5.94 -10.23
N MET A 28 -1.76 4.68 -9.93
CA MET A 28 -1.55 3.64 -10.95
C MET A 28 -2.82 3.39 -11.77
N GLY A 29 -3.97 3.28 -11.10
CA GLY A 29 -5.27 3.12 -11.75
C GLY A 29 -5.62 4.28 -12.68
N ARG A 30 -5.26 5.52 -12.33
CA ARG A 30 -5.40 6.70 -13.20
C ARG A 30 -4.54 6.60 -14.46
N LEU A 31 -3.32 6.07 -14.37
CA LEU A 31 -2.49 5.82 -15.56
C LEU A 31 -3.15 4.85 -16.52
N TRP A 32 -3.78 3.78 -16.02
CA TRP A 32 -4.47 2.81 -16.86
C TRP A 32 -5.78 3.34 -17.45
N LEU A 33 -6.57 4.07 -16.66
CA LEU A 33 -7.75 4.82 -17.15
C LEU A 33 -7.36 5.92 -18.15
N GLY A 34 -6.08 6.29 -18.18
CA GLY A 34 -5.43 7.19 -19.14
C GLY A 34 -5.29 6.61 -20.55
N ARG A 35 -5.16 5.28 -20.68
CA ARG A 35 -4.72 4.61 -21.92
C ARG A 35 -5.81 4.50 -22.98
N GLU A 36 -7.04 4.24 -22.57
CA GLU A 36 -8.19 4.10 -23.49
C GLU A 36 -9.23 5.18 -23.23
N LEU A 37 -9.56 5.94 -24.28
CA LEU A 37 -10.62 6.95 -24.24
C LEU A 37 -11.97 6.26 -24.45
N SER A 38 -12.74 6.14 -23.37
CA SER A 38 -14.08 5.53 -23.36
C SER A 38 -14.95 6.26 -22.34
N ASP A 39 -16.27 6.21 -22.48
CA ASP A 39 -17.18 6.80 -21.50
C ASP A 39 -17.05 6.10 -20.15
N TRP A 40 -16.76 4.80 -20.16
CA TRP A 40 -16.45 4.04 -18.95
C TRP A 40 -15.22 4.57 -18.23
N SER A 41 -14.11 4.80 -18.92
CA SER A 41 -12.88 5.28 -18.29
C SER A 41 -13.05 6.70 -17.75
N GLU A 42 -13.72 7.59 -18.50
CA GLU A 42 -14.04 8.95 -18.06
C GLU A 42 -14.91 8.97 -16.79
N ARG A 43 -15.97 8.14 -16.73
CA ARG A 43 -16.80 8.00 -15.52
C ARG A 43 -16.04 7.51 -14.28
N ARG A 44 -14.90 6.82 -14.45
CA ARG A 44 -14.09 6.29 -13.33
C ARG A 44 -12.95 7.20 -12.91
N ARG A 45 -12.54 8.17 -13.73
CA ARG A 45 -11.47 9.13 -13.40
C ARG A 45 -11.81 9.98 -12.17
N GLY A 46 -13.00 10.57 -12.14
CA GLY A 46 -13.44 11.43 -11.03
C GLY A 46 -13.44 10.71 -9.66
N PRO A 47 -14.08 9.53 -9.53
CA PRO A 47 -13.98 8.72 -8.32
C PRO A 47 -12.55 8.32 -7.94
N ALA A 48 -11.73 7.90 -8.90
CA ALA A 48 -10.32 7.54 -8.64
C ALA A 48 -9.51 8.73 -8.13
N LEU A 49 -9.71 9.93 -8.70
CA LEU A 49 -9.07 11.17 -8.25
C LEU A 49 -9.50 11.57 -6.84
N ARG A 50 -10.80 11.45 -6.51
CA ARG A 50 -11.30 11.73 -5.16
C ARG A 50 -10.65 10.82 -4.12
N ILE A 51 -10.48 9.54 -4.45
CA ILE A 51 -9.82 8.57 -3.58
C ILE A 51 -8.32 8.83 -3.47
N ALA A 52 -7.65 9.23 -4.56
CA ALA A 52 -6.26 9.68 -4.50
C ALA A 52 -6.10 10.89 -3.57
N ARG A 53 -6.95 11.92 -3.71
CA ARG A 53 -6.93 13.11 -2.84
C ARG A 53 -7.20 12.75 -1.37
N ALA A 54 -8.20 11.91 -1.11
CA ALA A 54 -8.49 11.45 0.25
C ALA A 54 -7.32 10.65 0.84
N GLY A 55 -6.70 9.75 0.08
CA GLY A 55 -5.52 9.00 0.48
C GLY A 55 -4.32 9.91 0.77
N ALA A 56 -4.07 10.91 -0.07
CA ALA A 56 -2.99 11.88 0.13
C ALA A 56 -3.17 12.70 1.42
N MET A 57 -4.38 13.24 1.64
CA MET A 57 -4.69 14.01 2.86
C MET A 57 -4.62 13.13 4.11
N ALA A 58 -5.13 11.91 4.04
CA ALA A 58 -5.04 10.95 5.14
C ALA A 58 -3.59 10.56 5.46
N ALA A 59 -2.75 10.36 4.43
CA ALA A 59 -1.33 10.05 4.60
C ALA A 59 -0.57 11.22 5.24
N LEU A 60 -0.81 12.47 4.81
CA LEU A 60 -0.22 13.65 5.44
C LEU A 60 -0.59 13.76 6.92
N ALA A 61 -1.89 13.67 7.23
CA ALA A 61 -2.38 13.77 8.60
C ALA A 61 -1.84 12.63 9.47
N ALA A 62 -1.91 11.38 8.98
CA ALA A 62 -1.39 10.24 9.71
C ALA A 62 0.13 10.35 9.95
N ASN A 63 0.91 10.80 8.96
CA ASN A 63 2.36 10.94 9.10
C ASN A 63 2.78 12.00 10.14
N LEU A 64 1.98 13.07 10.30
CA LEU A 64 2.16 14.05 11.38
C LEU A 64 1.86 13.45 12.74
N VAL A 65 0.78 12.67 12.86
CA VAL A 65 0.42 12.00 14.12
C VAL A 65 1.44 10.92 14.48
N VAL A 66 1.98 10.17 13.50
CA VAL A 66 3.07 9.21 13.75
C VAL A 66 4.27 9.92 14.35
N LEU A 67 4.77 11.02 13.74
CA LEU A 67 5.91 11.77 14.30
C LEU A 67 5.68 12.16 15.75
N TRP A 68 4.48 12.68 16.04
CA TRP A 68 4.12 13.13 17.36
C TRP A 68 4.11 11.97 18.38
N LEU A 69 3.51 10.84 18.00
CA LEU A 69 3.45 9.64 18.85
C LEU A 69 4.84 9.02 19.07
N GLU A 70 5.67 8.95 18.03
CA GLU A 70 7.05 8.47 18.13
C GLU A 70 7.89 9.37 19.04
N SER A 71 7.73 10.70 18.91
CA SER A 71 8.42 11.67 19.77
C SER A 71 7.99 11.53 21.23
N ALA A 72 6.69 11.35 21.49
CA ALA A 72 6.15 11.15 22.83
C ALA A 72 6.69 9.85 23.45
N ALA A 73 6.71 8.76 22.67
CA ALA A 73 7.21 7.47 23.13
C ALA A 73 8.72 7.49 23.42
N MET A 74 9.52 8.08 22.54
CA MET A 74 10.98 8.17 22.73
C MET A 74 11.38 9.08 23.89
N ALA A 75 10.63 10.14 24.16
CA ALA A 75 10.85 11.02 25.31
C ALA A 75 10.17 10.55 26.59
N GLU A 76 9.40 9.46 26.54
CA GLU A 76 8.61 8.91 27.65
C GLU A 76 7.65 9.93 28.29
N VAL A 77 7.11 10.86 27.49
CA VAL A 77 6.18 11.90 27.94
C VAL A 77 4.74 11.64 27.47
N PRO A 78 3.72 12.18 28.17
CA PRO A 78 2.35 12.15 27.68
C PRO A 78 2.20 12.82 26.30
N PHE A 79 1.22 12.36 25.51
CA PHE A 79 0.94 12.90 24.16
C PHE A 79 0.87 14.42 24.14
N ILE A 80 0.19 15.06 25.10
CA ILE A 80 -0.02 16.52 25.12
C ILE A 80 1.30 17.29 25.33
N GLU A 81 2.30 16.68 25.98
CA GLU A 81 3.56 17.32 26.37
C GLU A 81 4.70 17.10 25.36
N ALA A 82 4.44 16.34 24.29
CA ALA A 82 5.46 15.93 23.33
C ALA A 82 6.01 17.04 22.43
N GLY A 83 5.52 18.29 22.52
CA GLY A 83 5.93 19.38 21.63
C GLY A 83 7.44 19.65 21.63
N GLY A 84 8.08 19.65 22.81
CA GLY A 84 9.54 19.79 22.93
C GLY A 84 10.30 18.59 22.36
N ALA A 85 9.78 17.38 22.57
CA ALA A 85 10.35 16.15 22.02
C ALA A 85 10.27 16.11 20.49
N VAL A 86 9.17 16.56 19.89
CA VAL A 86 9.01 16.67 18.44
C VAL A 86 10.05 17.62 17.85
N PHE A 87 10.26 18.78 18.47
CA PHE A 87 11.29 19.72 18.02
C PHE A 87 12.68 19.07 18.06
N SER A 88 13.03 18.46 19.20
CA SER A 88 14.32 17.77 19.36
C SER A 88 14.50 16.64 18.34
N MET A 89 13.46 15.84 18.10
CA MET A 89 13.46 14.78 17.10
C MET A 89 13.78 15.33 15.71
N LEU A 90 13.10 16.40 15.30
CA LEU A 90 13.30 17.02 13.97
C LEU A 90 14.69 17.64 13.79
N THR A 91 15.26 18.26 14.83
CA THR A 91 16.52 19.00 14.70
C THR A 91 17.76 18.18 14.98
N SER A 92 17.63 17.07 15.70
CA SER A 92 18.79 16.42 16.34
C SER A 92 18.88 14.92 16.09
N THR A 93 17.96 14.33 15.32
CA THR A 93 17.95 12.88 15.07
C THR A 93 17.96 12.53 13.60
N HIS A 94 18.57 11.39 13.27
CA HIS A 94 18.51 10.80 11.94
C HIS A 94 17.07 10.51 11.51
N LEU A 95 16.24 10.02 12.45
CA LEU A 95 14.81 9.78 12.24
C LEU A 95 14.08 11.05 11.82
N GLY A 96 14.33 12.17 12.50
CA GLY A 96 13.75 13.47 12.15
C GLY A 96 14.12 13.93 10.75
N PHE A 97 15.39 13.77 10.35
CA PHE A 97 15.84 14.11 9.00
C PHE A 97 15.16 13.26 7.92
N ALA A 98 15.14 11.93 8.11
CA ALA A 98 14.44 11.01 7.21
C ALA A 98 12.93 11.33 7.14
N TRP A 99 12.30 11.66 8.27
CA TRP A 99 10.91 12.06 8.31
C TRP A 99 10.65 13.36 7.52
N MET A 100 11.51 14.37 7.64
CA MET A 100 11.38 15.63 6.89
C MET A 100 11.43 15.41 5.38
N ILE A 101 12.37 14.58 4.90
CA ILE A 101 12.46 14.22 3.48
C ILE A 101 11.20 13.47 3.04
N GLY A 102 10.73 12.51 3.85
CA GLY A 102 9.50 11.76 3.57
C GLY A 102 8.27 12.66 3.53
N MET A 103 8.18 13.63 4.45
CA MET A 103 7.10 14.62 4.49
C MET A 103 7.13 15.51 3.24
N ALA A 104 8.30 15.98 2.81
CA ALA A 104 8.44 16.71 1.55
C ALA A 104 7.94 15.87 0.36
N GLY A 105 8.30 14.58 0.31
CA GLY A 105 7.74 13.63 -0.66
C GLY A 105 6.21 13.57 -0.63
N LEU A 106 5.60 13.39 0.55
CA LEU A 106 4.13 13.38 0.67
C LEU A 106 3.47 14.71 0.28
N ILE A 107 4.10 15.85 0.57
CA ILE A 107 3.60 17.18 0.15
C ILE A 107 3.62 17.29 -1.37
N VAL A 108 4.71 16.89 -2.04
CA VAL A 108 4.78 16.90 -3.51
C VAL A 108 3.78 15.93 -4.12
N ALA A 109 3.62 14.72 -3.55
CA ALA A 109 2.61 13.76 -3.97
C ALA A 109 1.19 14.33 -3.84
N THR A 110 0.92 15.04 -2.74
CA THR A 110 -0.37 15.70 -2.49
C THR A 110 -0.59 16.80 -3.52
N PHE A 111 0.37 17.71 -3.70
CA PHE A 111 0.30 18.76 -4.70
C PHE A 111 0.03 18.19 -6.09
N ALA A 112 0.73 17.12 -6.47
CA ALA A 112 0.55 16.45 -7.75
C ALA A 112 -0.89 15.95 -7.96
N VAL A 113 -1.56 15.37 -6.96
CA VAL A 113 -2.97 14.94 -7.12
C VAL A 113 -3.98 16.09 -7.17
N PHE A 114 -3.57 17.31 -6.82
CA PHE A 114 -4.38 18.52 -6.96
C PHE A 114 -4.09 19.32 -8.25
N LEU A 115 -3.04 18.98 -9.00
CA LEU A 115 -2.79 19.58 -10.30
C LEU A 115 -3.93 19.29 -11.27
N ASP A 116 -4.51 20.35 -11.82
CA ASP A 116 -5.56 20.26 -12.82
C ASP A 116 -4.94 20.12 -14.21
N MET A 117 -4.44 18.93 -14.49
CA MET A 117 -3.91 18.55 -15.81
C MET A 117 -4.73 17.39 -16.34
N ASP A 118 -5.93 17.71 -16.81
CA ASP A 118 -6.86 16.69 -17.28
C ASP A 118 -6.21 15.84 -18.37
N ARG A 119 -6.34 14.52 -18.21
CA ARG A 119 -5.73 13.47 -19.07
C ARG A 119 -4.19 13.33 -19.07
N SER A 120 -3.44 14.18 -18.38
CA SER A 120 -1.97 14.02 -18.32
C SER A 120 -1.54 12.85 -17.43
N ALA A 121 -0.53 12.10 -17.87
CA ALA A 121 0.14 11.10 -17.05
C ALA A 121 1.15 11.72 -16.06
N ALA A 122 1.51 12.99 -16.21
CA ALA A 122 2.54 13.63 -15.37
C ALA A 122 2.15 13.70 -13.88
N PRO A 123 0.93 14.10 -13.48
CA PRO A 123 0.54 14.12 -12.07
C PRO A 123 0.62 12.75 -11.36
N PRO A 124 0.04 11.65 -11.89
CA PRO A 124 0.18 10.34 -11.25
C PRO A 124 1.63 9.82 -11.27
N ILE A 125 2.42 10.09 -12.31
CA ILE A 125 3.86 9.72 -12.32
C ILE A 125 4.62 10.46 -11.22
N LEU A 126 4.44 11.78 -11.10
CA LEU A 126 5.05 12.58 -10.05
C LEU A 126 4.65 12.07 -8.66
N THR A 127 3.37 11.74 -8.48
CA THR A 127 2.87 11.13 -7.23
C THR A 127 3.62 9.85 -6.89
N LEU A 128 3.80 8.93 -7.85
CA LEU A 128 4.50 7.66 -7.64
C LEU A 128 6.00 7.86 -7.35
N ILE A 129 6.66 8.79 -8.03
CA ILE A 129 8.08 9.14 -7.76
C ILE A 129 8.22 9.71 -6.34
N SER A 130 7.33 10.62 -5.94
CA SER A 130 7.33 11.19 -4.60
C SER A 130 7.03 10.17 -3.51
N LEU A 131 6.15 9.20 -3.79
CA LEU A 131 5.92 8.07 -2.89
C LEU A 131 7.12 7.14 -2.79
N ALA A 132 7.88 6.95 -3.87
CA ALA A 132 9.12 6.19 -3.82
C ALA A 132 10.14 6.83 -2.87
N VAL A 133 10.25 8.16 -2.86
CA VAL A 133 11.05 8.89 -1.86
C VAL A 133 10.52 8.63 -0.44
N PHE A 134 9.21 8.73 -0.23
CA PHE A 134 8.61 8.47 1.08
C PHE A 134 8.87 7.03 1.60
N TRP A 135 8.73 6.01 0.76
CA TRP A 135 9.04 4.63 1.17
C TRP A 135 10.51 4.43 1.51
N TYR A 136 11.39 5.10 0.76
CA TYR A 136 12.83 5.04 1.02
C TYR A 136 13.16 5.57 2.42
N THR A 137 12.60 6.73 2.79
CA THR A 137 12.85 7.28 4.13
C THR A 137 12.25 6.44 5.24
N ARG A 138 11.12 5.75 5.00
CA ARG A 138 10.59 4.74 5.93
C ARG A 138 11.54 3.55 6.10
N SER A 139 12.23 3.15 5.04
CA SER A 139 13.22 2.06 5.08
C SER A 139 14.49 2.49 5.84
N MET A 140 14.92 3.75 5.72
CA MET A 140 16.07 4.32 6.45
C MET A 140 15.90 4.36 7.97
N VAL A 141 14.66 4.39 8.46
CA VAL A 141 14.37 4.38 9.91
C VAL A 141 13.95 3.00 10.41
N SER A 142 14.01 1.99 9.55
CA SER A 142 13.72 0.59 9.90
C SER A 142 14.99 -0.15 10.33
N HIS A 143 14.84 -1.34 10.90
CA HIS A 143 15.95 -2.26 11.14
C HIS A 143 16.73 -2.63 9.86
N ALA A 144 16.16 -2.43 8.66
CA ALA A 144 16.85 -2.70 7.42
C ALA A 144 18.04 -1.76 7.17
N ALA A 145 18.06 -0.59 7.81
CA ALA A 145 19.13 0.40 7.70
C ALA A 145 20.37 0.06 8.56
N SER A 146 20.34 -1.00 9.38
CA SER A 146 21.48 -1.40 10.23
C SER A 146 22.76 -1.64 9.46
N ASP A 147 22.63 -2.07 8.20
CA ASP A 147 23.74 -2.41 7.31
C ASP A 147 24.17 -1.19 6.43
N GLY A 148 23.61 0.00 6.69
CA GLY A 148 23.87 1.26 5.98
C GLY A 148 22.77 1.70 5.00
N ASP A 149 22.78 2.98 4.64
CA ASP A 149 21.71 3.67 3.89
C ASP A 149 21.51 3.18 2.45
N PHE A 150 22.48 2.46 1.89
CA PHE A 150 22.39 1.90 0.52
C PHE A 150 22.61 0.38 0.51
N SER A 151 22.40 -0.27 1.65
CA SER A 151 22.54 -1.72 1.76
C SER A 151 21.49 -2.46 0.93
N VAL A 152 21.80 -3.70 0.52
CA VAL A 152 20.84 -4.58 -0.16
C VAL A 152 19.61 -4.82 0.72
N ARG A 153 19.77 -4.82 2.05
CA ARG A 153 18.67 -4.98 3.00
C ARG A 153 17.69 -3.81 2.95
N LEU A 154 18.21 -2.58 2.95
CA LEU A 154 17.39 -1.39 2.83
C LEU A 154 16.69 -1.32 1.47
N VAL A 155 17.40 -1.62 0.37
CA VAL A 155 16.81 -1.62 -0.98
C VAL A 155 15.69 -2.66 -1.08
N ALA A 156 15.89 -3.85 -0.51
CA ALA A 156 14.86 -4.89 -0.47
C ALA A 156 13.62 -4.46 0.33
N ASP A 157 13.80 -3.80 1.48
CA ASP A 157 12.70 -3.25 2.29
C ASP A 157 11.96 -2.14 1.53
N TRP A 158 12.69 -1.21 0.91
CA TRP A 158 12.14 -0.14 0.10
C TRP A 158 11.27 -0.66 -1.05
N VAL A 159 11.79 -1.64 -1.79
CA VAL A 159 11.04 -2.31 -2.87
C VAL A 159 9.83 -3.05 -2.30
N HIS A 160 9.97 -3.74 -1.16
CA HIS A 160 8.87 -4.44 -0.51
C HIS A 160 7.72 -3.48 -0.15
N LEU A 161 8.03 -2.33 0.45
CA LEU A 161 7.04 -1.30 0.82
C LEU A 161 6.31 -0.75 -0.39
N GLY A 162 7.03 -0.48 -1.49
CA GLY A 162 6.43 -0.02 -2.75
C GLY A 162 5.49 -1.07 -3.36
N LEU A 163 5.91 -2.34 -3.40
CA LEU A 163 5.10 -3.42 -3.98
C LEU A 163 3.86 -3.75 -3.12
N ILE A 164 3.97 -3.73 -1.79
CA ILE A 164 2.80 -3.86 -0.90
C ILE A 164 1.83 -2.71 -1.14
N SER A 165 2.34 -1.47 -1.20
CA SER A 165 1.51 -0.28 -1.45
C SER A 165 0.76 -0.39 -2.77
N LEU A 166 1.44 -0.91 -3.81
CA LEU A 166 0.85 -1.17 -5.12
C LEU A 166 -0.26 -2.22 -5.05
N TRP A 167 0.04 -3.41 -4.51
CA TRP A 167 -0.93 -4.52 -4.46
C TRP A 167 -2.17 -4.16 -3.63
N VAL A 168 -1.97 -3.69 -2.39
CA VAL A 168 -3.07 -3.29 -1.49
C VAL A 168 -3.89 -2.16 -2.10
N GLY A 169 -3.21 -1.14 -2.64
CA GLY A 169 -3.87 0.00 -3.28
C GLY A 169 -4.75 -0.38 -4.47
N GLU A 170 -4.22 -1.20 -5.36
CA GLU A 170 -4.93 -1.64 -6.57
C GLU A 170 -6.16 -2.48 -6.23
N VAL A 171 -6.03 -3.43 -5.30
CA VAL A 171 -7.14 -4.28 -4.85
C VAL A 171 -8.27 -3.43 -4.25
N ILE A 172 -7.93 -2.49 -3.37
CA ILE A 172 -8.93 -1.58 -2.76
C ILE A 172 -9.57 -0.69 -3.81
N LEU A 173 -8.78 -0.04 -4.66
CA LEU A 173 -9.33 0.82 -5.71
C LEU A 173 -10.27 0.04 -6.64
N ALA A 174 -9.87 -1.17 -7.04
CA ALA A 174 -10.66 -2.00 -7.94
C ALA A 174 -11.94 -2.52 -7.32
N GLY A 175 -11.86 -3.10 -6.12
CA GLY A 175 -13.02 -3.62 -5.41
C GLY A 175 -14.03 -2.51 -5.10
N VAL A 176 -13.56 -1.38 -4.59
CA VAL A 176 -14.41 -0.34 -4.02
C VAL A 176 -14.87 0.69 -5.06
N VAL A 177 -14.06 1.01 -6.06
CA VAL A 177 -14.24 2.21 -6.89
C VAL A 177 -14.40 1.90 -8.37
N THR A 178 -13.41 1.27 -9.01
CA THR A 178 -13.37 1.21 -10.47
C THR A 178 -14.25 0.12 -11.05
N LEU A 179 -14.45 -0.99 -10.34
CA LEU A 179 -15.27 -2.11 -10.81
C LEU A 179 -16.70 -2.14 -10.26
N LYS A 180 -17.21 -1.05 -9.68
CA LYS A 180 -18.66 -0.96 -9.38
C LYS A 180 -19.48 -1.25 -10.64
N THR A 181 -20.67 -1.81 -10.49
CA THR A 181 -21.55 -2.15 -11.62
C THR A 181 -21.76 -0.93 -12.54
N SER A 182 -21.56 -1.13 -13.83
CA SER A 182 -21.88 -0.16 -14.89
C SER A 182 -23.04 -0.71 -15.70
N VAL A 183 -24.01 0.15 -16.02
CA VAL A 183 -25.15 -0.19 -16.87
C VAL A 183 -24.92 0.44 -18.25
N ASN A 184 -25.47 -0.16 -19.30
CA ASN A 184 -25.45 0.38 -20.68
C ASN A 184 -24.04 0.62 -21.27
N MET A 185 -23.11 -0.34 -21.10
CA MET A 185 -21.79 -0.27 -21.73
C MET A 185 -21.84 -0.69 -23.20
N ASN A 186 -21.31 0.18 -24.07
CA ASN A 186 -21.04 -0.13 -25.47
C ASN A 186 -19.79 -1.03 -25.62
N ALA A 187 -19.47 -1.46 -26.84
CA ALA A 187 -18.33 -2.36 -27.07
C ALA A 187 -16.97 -1.73 -26.72
N LEU A 188 -16.82 -0.41 -26.85
CA LEU A 188 -15.58 0.31 -26.51
C LEU A 188 -15.37 0.35 -24.99
N ASP A 189 -16.42 0.68 -24.23
CA ASP A 189 -16.43 0.67 -22.76
C ASP A 189 -16.04 -0.69 -22.18
N ARG A 190 -16.51 -1.78 -22.81
CA ARG A 190 -16.19 -3.15 -22.41
C ARG A 190 -14.72 -3.49 -22.62
N ARG A 191 -14.17 -3.12 -23.78
CA ARG A 191 -12.74 -3.31 -24.08
C ARG A 191 -11.85 -2.51 -23.14
N ALA A 192 -12.21 -1.25 -22.88
CA ALA A 192 -11.49 -0.40 -21.92
C ALA A 192 -11.50 -0.97 -20.50
N ARG A 193 -12.65 -1.51 -20.06
CA ARG A 193 -12.74 -2.22 -18.78
C ARG A 193 -11.86 -3.47 -18.77
N ALA A 194 -11.86 -4.26 -19.85
CA ALA A 194 -11.03 -5.45 -19.94
C ALA A 194 -9.52 -5.13 -19.89
N ALA A 195 -9.08 -4.11 -20.62
CA ALA A 195 -7.69 -3.64 -20.63
C ALA A 195 -7.25 -3.09 -19.27
N TYR A 196 -8.14 -2.39 -18.55
CA TYR A 196 -7.90 -1.96 -17.17
C TYR A 196 -7.73 -3.16 -16.23
N VAL A 197 -8.63 -4.13 -16.27
CA VAL A 197 -8.57 -5.34 -15.42
C VAL A 197 -7.33 -6.17 -15.71
N GLU A 198 -6.91 -6.25 -16.97
CA GLU A 198 -5.68 -6.92 -17.37
C GLU A 198 -4.42 -6.21 -16.85
N SER A 199 -4.37 -4.87 -16.99
CA SER A 199 -3.27 -4.06 -16.45
C SER A 199 -3.16 -4.24 -14.94
N LEU A 200 -4.30 -4.21 -14.24
CA LEU A 200 -4.38 -4.45 -12.80
C LEU A 200 -3.90 -5.84 -12.41
N SER A 201 -4.41 -6.89 -13.05
CA SER A 201 -4.04 -8.26 -12.68
C SER A 201 -2.56 -8.55 -12.99
N SER A 202 -2.02 -7.97 -14.07
CA SER A 202 -0.59 -8.06 -14.39
C SER A 202 0.27 -7.35 -13.34
N SER A 203 -0.08 -6.12 -12.98
CA SER A 203 0.59 -5.33 -11.93
C SER A 203 0.57 -6.04 -10.58
N ALA A 204 -0.58 -6.53 -10.14
CA ALA A 204 -0.72 -7.31 -8.92
C ALA A 204 0.13 -8.59 -8.92
N THR A 205 0.29 -9.25 -10.07
CA THR A 205 1.15 -10.44 -10.20
C THR A 205 2.64 -10.08 -10.02
N ILE A 206 3.09 -8.99 -10.64
CA ILE A 206 4.45 -8.47 -10.48
C ILE A 206 4.70 -8.06 -9.02
N ALA A 207 3.76 -7.33 -8.42
CA ALA A 207 3.80 -6.92 -7.03
C ALA A 207 3.93 -8.14 -6.10
N LEU A 208 3.04 -9.12 -6.23
CA LEU A 208 3.04 -10.33 -5.40
C LEU A 208 4.34 -11.13 -5.54
N THR A 209 4.86 -11.27 -6.76
CA THR A 209 6.14 -11.97 -7.01
C THR A 209 7.30 -11.27 -6.31
N GLY A 210 7.39 -9.94 -6.45
CA GLY A 210 8.44 -9.17 -5.80
C GLY A 210 8.29 -9.14 -4.27
N ILE A 211 7.06 -9.09 -3.74
CA ILE A 211 6.77 -9.19 -2.29
C ILE A 211 7.26 -10.52 -1.75
N PHE A 212 7.01 -11.62 -2.46
CA PHE A 212 7.48 -12.94 -2.06
C PHE A 212 9.01 -12.99 -1.99
N ILE A 213 9.71 -12.49 -3.02
CA ILE A 213 11.18 -12.49 -3.08
C ILE A 213 11.77 -11.63 -1.95
N THR A 214 11.31 -10.38 -1.83
CA THR A 214 11.81 -9.43 -0.82
C THR A 214 11.45 -9.86 0.60
N GLY A 215 10.26 -10.43 0.80
CA GLY A 215 9.83 -10.98 2.09
C GLY A 215 10.63 -12.22 2.49
N ALA A 216 10.87 -13.15 1.58
CA ALA A 216 11.71 -14.32 1.83
C ALA A 216 13.14 -13.91 2.19
N TYR A 217 13.70 -12.93 1.48
CA TYR A 217 15.00 -12.35 1.80
C TYR A 217 15.02 -11.72 3.21
N ALA A 218 14.00 -10.93 3.57
CA ALA A 218 13.89 -10.31 4.89
C ALA A 218 13.83 -11.36 6.01
N VAL A 219 13.02 -12.41 5.85
CA VAL A 219 12.90 -13.54 6.81
C VAL A 219 14.24 -14.25 6.96
N TRP A 220 14.91 -14.57 5.85
CA TRP A 220 16.21 -15.24 5.88
C TRP A 220 17.28 -14.43 6.61
N ARG A 221 17.32 -13.12 6.38
CA ARG A 221 18.30 -12.22 7.03
C ARG A 221 17.99 -11.90 8.48
N SER A 222 16.72 -11.87 8.86
CA SER A 222 16.31 -11.42 10.20
C SER A 222 16.30 -12.55 11.23
N LEU A 223 16.02 -13.80 10.82
CA LEU A 223 15.80 -14.88 11.78
C LEU A 223 17.01 -15.78 12.01
N GLY A 224 17.95 -15.86 11.06
CA GLY A 224 19.14 -16.73 11.13
C GLY A 224 18.83 -18.23 11.08
N SER A 225 17.91 -18.71 11.92
CA SER A 225 17.32 -20.05 11.97
C SER A 225 15.79 -19.97 12.01
N LEU A 226 15.11 -20.93 11.36
CA LEU A 226 13.64 -21.04 11.38
C LEU A 226 13.08 -21.39 12.77
N GLU A 227 13.92 -21.93 13.67
CA GLU A 227 13.51 -22.22 15.05
C GLU A 227 13.17 -20.95 15.83
N ASN A 228 13.81 -19.82 15.49
CA ASN A 228 13.56 -18.51 16.12
C ASN A 228 12.19 -17.91 15.76
N VAL A 229 11.45 -18.53 14.82
CA VAL A 229 10.09 -18.10 14.46
C VAL A 229 9.06 -18.63 15.46
N PHE A 230 9.34 -19.71 16.18
CA PHE A 230 8.38 -20.34 17.06
C PHE A 230 8.55 -19.88 18.51
N GLY A 231 7.45 -19.87 19.26
CA GLY A 231 7.48 -19.64 20.71
C GLY A 231 7.64 -18.19 21.17
N ASN A 232 7.55 -17.19 20.26
CA ASN A 232 7.60 -15.76 20.64
C ASN A 232 6.51 -14.91 19.94
N PRO A 233 6.11 -13.75 20.54
CA PRO A 233 5.04 -12.91 20.00
C PRO A 233 5.31 -12.36 18.59
N TYR A 234 6.56 -12.03 18.27
CA TYR A 234 6.98 -11.57 16.94
C TYR A 234 6.71 -12.65 15.88
N GLY A 235 7.18 -13.87 16.14
CA GLY A 235 7.02 -15.02 15.26
C GLY A 235 5.56 -15.43 15.05
N ASN A 236 4.75 -15.41 16.11
CA ASN A 236 3.30 -15.66 16.00
C ASN A 236 2.62 -14.62 15.08
N THR A 237 2.97 -13.34 15.22
CA THR A 237 2.44 -12.25 14.38
C THR A 237 2.89 -12.40 12.93
N LEU A 238 4.16 -12.77 12.72
CA LEU A 238 4.72 -13.03 11.40
C LEU A 238 4.02 -14.21 10.72
N ILE A 239 3.83 -15.34 11.40
CA ILE A 239 3.11 -16.51 10.87
C ILE A 239 1.68 -16.13 10.50
N ALA A 240 0.95 -15.43 11.38
CA ALA A 240 -0.40 -14.98 11.09
C ALA A 240 -0.45 -14.08 9.85
N LYS A 241 0.51 -13.13 9.72
CA LYS A 241 0.65 -12.28 8.53
C LYS A 241 0.90 -13.12 7.27
N LEU A 242 1.80 -14.09 7.31
CA LEU A 242 2.12 -14.95 6.16
C LEU A 242 0.95 -15.82 5.73
N LEU A 243 0.19 -16.39 6.68
CA LEU A 243 -1.02 -17.16 6.38
C LEU A 243 -2.07 -16.29 5.70
N LEU A 244 -2.32 -15.08 6.21
CA LEU A 244 -3.28 -14.15 5.61
C LEU A 244 -2.83 -13.67 4.23
N VAL A 245 -1.53 -13.40 4.03
CA VAL A 245 -0.98 -13.09 2.71
C VAL A 245 -1.17 -14.28 1.76
N GLY A 246 -0.97 -15.52 2.23
CA GLY A 246 -1.23 -16.73 1.46
C GLY A 246 -2.70 -16.87 1.05
N VAL A 247 -3.64 -16.56 1.95
CA VAL A 247 -5.08 -16.50 1.65
C VAL A 247 -5.37 -15.43 0.60
N ALA A 248 -4.84 -14.23 0.75
CA ALA A 248 -5.02 -13.15 -0.23
C ALA A 248 -4.44 -13.53 -1.60
N ALA A 249 -3.25 -14.12 -1.65
CA ALA A 249 -2.64 -14.63 -2.87
C ALA A 249 -3.48 -15.73 -3.53
N ALA A 250 -4.06 -16.64 -2.75
CA ALA A 250 -4.96 -17.68 -3.26
C ALA A 250 -6.25 -17.07 -3.84
N LEU A 251 -6.82 -16.05 -3.19
CA LEU A 251 -7.97 -15.30 -3.71
C LEU A 251 -7.63 -14.61 -5.04
N GLY A 252 -6.49 -13.90 -5.10
CA GLY A 252 -6.01 -13.24 -6.31
C GLY A 252 -5.72 -14.23 -7.45
N GLY A 253 -5.10 -15.37 -7.13
CA GLY A 253 -4.86 -16.46 -8.08
C GLY A 253 -6.15 -17.09 -8.61
N TYR A 254 -7.10 -17.39 -7.72
CA TYR A 254 -8.44 -17.86 -8.12
C TYR A 254 -9.13 -16.85 -9.04
N ASN A 255 -9.03 -15.56 -8.72
CA ASN A 255 -9.61 -14.49 -9.52
C ASN A 255 -8.97 -14.41 -10.91
N ARG A 256 -7.64 -14.47 -10.99
CA ARG A 256 -6.85 -14.36 -12.23
C ARG A 256 -7.02 -15.58 -13.15
N PHE A 257 -6.98 -16.80 -12.60
CA PHE A 257 -6.93 -18.01 -13.40
C PHE A 257 -8.30 -18.61 -13.72
N LEU A 258 -9.32 -18.37 -12.89
CA LEU A 258 -10.64 -19.02 -13.06
C LEU A 258 -11.77 -18.03 -13.35
N VAL A 259 -11.80 -16.86 -12.71
CA VAL A 259 -12.93 -15.91 -12.85
C VAL A 259 -12.71 -14.92 -13.98
N MET A 260 -11.50 -14.37 -14.09
CA MET A 260 -11.12 -13.36 -15.06
C MET A 260 -11.13 -13.85 -16.50
N PRO A 261 -10.62 -15.05 -16.88
CA PRO A 261 -10.52 -15.43 -18.29
C PRO A 261 -11.85 -15.50 -19.05
N PRO A 262 -12.90 -16.22 -18.58
CA PRO A 262 -14.17 -16.29 -19.32
C PRO A 262 -14.86 -14.92 -19.40
N TRP A 263 -14.67 -14.06 -18.39
CA TRP A 263 -15.18 -12.70 -18.38
C TRP A 263 -14.51 -11.83 -19.44
N LEU A 264 -13.17 -11.79 -19.44
CA LEU A 264 -12.42 -10.90 -20.31
C LEU A 264 -12.50 -11.32 -21.78
N THR A 265 -12.63 -12.61 -22.08
CA THR A 265 -12.84 -13.09 -23.45
C THR A 265 -14.08 -12.45 -24.08
N LEU A 266 -15.19 -12.37 -23.34
CA LEU A 266 -16.45 -11.74 -23.82
C LEU A 266 -16.31 -10.21 -23.94
N GLU A 267 -15.72 -9.56 -22.95
CA GLU A 267 -15.58 -8.10 -22.96
C GLU A 267 -14.62 -7.61 -24.06
N ARG A 268 -13.55 -8.35 -24.35
CA ARG A 268 -12.61 -8.06 -25.45
C ARG A 268 -13.28 -8.15 -26.82
N SER A 269 -14.18 -9.11 -27.02
CA SER A 269 -14.96 -9.21 -28.24
C SER A 269 -16.06 -8.13 -28.34
N GLY A 270 -16.22 -7.29 -27.31
CA GLY A 270 -17.28 -6.27 -27.24
C GLY A 270 -18.63 -6.83 -26.83
N ASN A 271 -18.70 -8.10 -26.47
CA ASN A 271 -19.92 -8.78 -26.07
C ASN A 271 -20.20 -8.58 -24.57
N ALA A 272 -21.49 -8.58 -24.23
CA ALA A 272 -21.88 -8.49 -22.83
C ALA A 272 -21.58 -9.80 -22.09
N ALA A 273 -20.70 -9.73 -21.09
CA ALA A 273 -20.56 -10.83 -20.15
C ALA A 273 -21.78 -10.92 -19.21
N PRO A 274 -22.21 -12.14 -18.83
CA PRO A 274 -23.21 -12.32 -17.77
C PRO A 274 -22.79 -11.57 -16.50
N ALA A 275 -23.70 -10.81 -15.90
CA ALA A 275 -23.40 -9.92 -14.76
C ALA A 275 -22.73 -10.63 -13.57
N VAL A 276 -23.00 -11.93 -13.40
CA VAL A 276 -22.39 -12.78 -12.37
C VAL A 276 -20.85 -12.82 -12.43
N LEU A 277 -20.25 -12.70 -13.62
CA LEU A 277 -18.80 -12.76 -13.78
C LEU A 277 -18.07 -11.54 -13.19
N PRO A 278 -18.34 -10.29 -13.64
CA PRO A 278 -17.76 -9.10 -13.03
C PRO A 278 -18.14 -8.95 -11.54
N GLU A 279 -19.34 -9.37 -11.15
CA GLU A 279 -19.74 -9.33 -9.73
C GLU A 279 -18.96 -10.32 -8.87
N ARG A 280 -18.71 -11.54 -9.36
CA ARG A 280 -17.88 -12.52 -8.68
C ARG A 280 -16.44 -12.03 -8.55
N PHE A 281 -15.88 -11.47 -9.63
CA PHE A 281 -14.54 -10.88 -9.61
C PHE A 281 -14.44 -9.76 -8.56
N ARG A 282 -15.41 -8.84 -8.56
CA ARG A 282 -15.48 -7.73 -7.59
C ARG A 282 -15.64 -8.25 -6.17
N ARG A 283 -16.46 -9.27 -5.94
CA ARG A 283 -16.69 -9.85 -4.60
C ARG A 283 -15.41 -10.47 -4.04
N ILE A 284 -14.65 -11.18 -4.87
CA ILE A 284 -13.36 -11.75 -4.47
C ILE A 284 -12.38 -10.63 -4.09
N LEU A 285 -12.28 -9.57 -4.91
CA LEU A 285 -11.45 -8.41 -4.58
C LEU A 285 -11.87 -7.73 -3.27
N TRP A 286 -13.17 -7.66 -2.96
CA TRP A 286 -13.63 -7.12 -1.69
C TRP A 286 -13.19 -7.97 -0.51
N VAL A 287 -13.30 -9.30 -0.61
CA VAL A 287 -12.81 -10.21 0.44
C VAL A 287 -11.29 -10.12 0.57
N GLU A 288 -10.58 -10.07 -0.56
CA GLU A 288 -9.12 -9.87 -0.59
C GLU A 288 -8.73 -8.54 0.08
N ALA A 289 -9.44 -7.45 -0.20
CA ALA A 289 -9.21 -6.16 0.45
C ALA A 289 -9.37 -6.23 1.97
N LEU A 290 -10.41 -6.92 2.47
CA LEU A 290 -10.62 -7.11 3.90
C LEU A 290 -9.48 -7.90 4.55
N VAL A 291 -9.01 -8.96 3.89
CA VAL A 291 -7.85 -9.74 4.35
C VAL A 291 -6.60 -8.85 4.38
N LEU A 292 -6.37 -8.06 3.34
CA LEU A 292 -5.22 -7.15 3.24
C LEU A 292 -5.26 -6.03 4.30
N LEU A 293 -6.43 -5.55 4.71
CA LEU A 293 -6.53 -4.60 5.83
C LEU A 293 -6.00 -5.21 7.14
N VAL A 294 -6.30 -6.48 7.40
CA VAL A 294 -5.75 -7.19 8.57
C VAL A 294 -4.24 -7.37 8.42
N VAL A 295 -3.75 -7.72 7.23
CA VAL A 295 -2.31 -7.83 6.94
C VAL A 295 -1.58 -6.51 7.19
N VAL A 296 -2.14 -5.38 6.79
CA VAL A 296 -1.57 -4.04 7.02
C VAL A 296 -1.50 -3.73 8.52
N MET A 297 -2.54 -4.08 9.28
CA MET A 297 -2.52 -3.94 10.74
C MET A 297 -1.44 -4.80 11.39
N LEU A 298 -1.34 -6.09 11.01
CA LEU A 298 -0.28 -6.96 11.52
C LEU A 298 1.11 -6.48 11.12
N ALA A 299 1.27 -5.89 9.93
CA ALA A 299 2.53 -5.30 9.52
C ALA A 299 2.91 -4.08 10.38
N ALA A 300 1.93 -3.24 10.77
CA ALA A 300 2.16 -2.12 11.68
C ALA A 300 2.56 -2.58 13.08
N ILE A 301 1.93 -3.65 13.59
CA ILE A 301 2.31 -4.28 14.87
C ILE A 301 3.71 -4.90 14.78
N LEU A 302 4.03 -5.58 13.67
CA LEU A 302 5.33 -6.22 13.51
C LEU A 302 6.46 -5.17 13.41
N ALA A 303 6.18 -4.01 12.82
CA ALA A 303 7.15 -2.92 12.69
C ALA A 303 7.51 -2.24 14.02
N SER A 304 6.64 -2.32 15.02
CA SER A 304 6.90 -1.80 16.38
C SER A 304 7.51 -2.84 17.32
N THR A 305 7.71 -4.08 16.85
CA THR A 305 8.33 -5.17 17.62
C THR A 305 9.70 -5.51 17.06
N SER A 306 10.71 -5.59 17.92
CA SER A 306 12.06 -6.00 17.51
C SER A 306 12.11 -7.50 17.18
N PRO A 307 12.81 -7.92 16.09
CA PRO A 307 13.03 -9.34 15.80
C PRO A 307 13.86 -10.02 16.91
N PRO A 308 13.66 -11.33 17.15
CA PRO A 308 14.53 -12.10 18.05
C PRO A 308 16.00 -11.99 17.61
N GLY A 309 16.88 -11.57 18.52
CA GLY A 309 18.33 -11.44 18.27
C GLY A 309 18.83 -10.03 17.95
N ALA A 310 17.95 -9.01 17.92
CA ALA A 310 18.36 -7.60 17.83
C ALA A 310 18.84 -7.00 19.18
N GLU A 311 18.71 -7.73 20.29
CA GLU A 311 19.12 -7.32 21.64
C GLU A 311 20.52 -7.87 22.05
N MET A 312 21.40 -8.22 21.11
CA MET A 312 22.78 -8.62 21.42
C MET A 312 23.79 -7.54 21.04
#